data_AF-A0A6A7M3Y4-F1
#
_entry.id   AF-A0A6A7M3Y4-F1
#
_cell.length_a   1.000
_cell.length_b   1.000
_cell.length_c   1.000
_cell.angle_alpha   90.00
_cell.angle_beta   90.00
_cell.angle_gamma   90.00
#
_symmetry.space_group_name_H-M   'P 1'
#
loop_
_entity.id
_entity.type
_entity.pdbx_description
1 polymer ?
#
loop_
_entity_poly.entity_id
_entity_poly.type
_entity_poly.pdbx_seq_one_letter_code
_entity_poly.pdbx_strand_id
1 'polypeptide(L)'
;MAVLVLRNGLICGCDANGVQIDGMYKVESNSLVVNTTATVPPGVALAQGTPAQPTTYQFPIDAVFPLSRIGTSDATLVQTPAGPLNILIRKLRDLTV
;
A
#
# COMPACT_ATOMS: atom_id res chain seq x y z
N MET A 1 -5.66 -5.17 6.73
CA MET A 1 -4.68 -5.98 5.94
C MET A 1 -5.04 -5.86 4.48
N ALA A 2 -4.05 -5.82 3.60
CA ALA A 2 -4.24 -5.72 2.15
C ALA A 2 -3.44 -6.80 1.41
N VAL A 3 -3.92 -7.16 0.22
CA VAL A 3 -3.18 -7.99 -0.72
C VAL A 3 -2.87 -7.14 -1.94
N LEU A 4 -1.59 -7.10 -2.30
CA LEU A 4 -1.09 -6.35 -3.44
C LEU A 4 -0.51 -7.32 -4.47
N VAL A 5 -0.76 -7.04 -5.74
CA VAL A 5 -0.21 -7.72 -6.90
C VAL A 5 0.74 -6.75 -7.59
N LEU A 6 2.00 -7.16 -7.71
CA LEU A 6 3.05 -6.41 -8.39
C LEU A 6 3.46 -7.17 -9.65
N ARG A 7 3.34 -6.54 -10.82
CA ARG A 7 3.74 -7.13 -12.09
C ARG A 7 4.14 -6.06 -13.11
N ASN A 8 5.30 -6.23 -13.74
CA ASN A 8 5.76 -5.38 -14.84
C ASN A 8 5.73 -3.87 -14.52
N GLY A 9 6.11 -3.49 -13.31
CA GLY A 9 6.11 -2.09 -12.85
C GLY A 9 4.75 -1.56 -12.39
N LEU A 10 3.68 -2.36 -12.50
CA LEU A 10 2.34 -2.03 -11.99
C LEU A 10 2.09 -2.66 -10.64
N ILE A 11 1.43 -1.92 -9.76
CA ILE A 11 1.00 -2.39 -8.45
C ILE A 11 -0.48 -2.10 -8.27
N CYS A 12 -1.25 -3.11 -7.90
CA CYS A 12 -2.65 -2.94 -7.56
C CYS A 12 -3.09 -3.87 -6.44
N GLY A 13 -4.19 -3.57 -5.79
CA GLY A 13 -4.78 -4.45 -4.78
C GLY A 13 -5.83 -3.76 -3.93
N CYS A 14 -6.25 -4.43 -2.88
CA CYS A 14 -7.21 -3.88 -1.93
C CYS A 14 -6.99 -4.37 -0.51
N ASP A 15 -7.47 -3.58 0.44
CA ASP A 15 -7.58 -4.00 1.83
C ASP A 15 -8.93 -4.69 2.13
N ALA A 16 -9.02 -5.27 3.34
CA ALA A 16 -10.22 -5.96 3.80
C ALA A 16 -11.46 -5.06 3.93
N ASN A 17 -11.29 -3.74 3.94
CA ASN A 17 -12.39 -2.77 3.98
C ASN A 17 -12.75 -2.25 2.59
N GLY A 18 -12.10 -2.72 1.53
CA GLY A 18 -12.35 -2.32 0.15
C GLY A 18 -11.62 -1.05 -0.28
N VAL A 19 -10.64 -0.57 0.49
CA VAL A 19 -9.75 0.50 0.02
C VAL A 19 -8.91 -0.06 -1.12
N GLN A 20 -9.04 0.53 -2.29
CA GLN A 20 -8.31 0.12 -3.49
C GLN A 20 -6.98 0.88 -3.56
N ILE A 21 -5.92 0.18 -3.94
CA ILE A 21 -4.59 0.75 -4.14
C ILE A 21 -4.20 0.44 -5.58
N ASP A 22 -3.80 1.45 -6.34
CA ASP A 22 -3.39 1.30 -7.74
C ASP A 22 -2.26 2.29 -8.09
N GLY A 23 -1.34 1.88 -8.95
CA GLY A 23 -0.26 2.73 -9.43
C GLY A 23 0.97 1.97 -9.92
N MET A 24 2.14 2.57 -9.68
CA MET A 24 3.43 2.11 -10.19
C MET A 24 4.37 1.68 -9.06
N TYR A 25 5.22 0.71 -9.36
CA TYR A 25 6.37 0.40 -8.51
C TYR A 25 7.64 0.28 -9.36
N LYS A 26 8.78 0.51 -8.71
CA LYS A 26 10.11 0.28 -9.26
C LYS A 26 10.98 -0.40 -8.22
N VAL A 27 11.76 -1.36 -8.65
CA VAL A 27 12.83 -1.94 -7.83
C VAL A 27 14.11 -1.21 -8.18
N GLU A 28 14.69 -0.54 -7.20
CA GLU A 28 16.01 0.07 -7.25
C GLU A 28 16.93 -0.75 -6.34
N SER A 29 18.25 -0.72 -6.56
CA SER A 29 19.24 -1.67 -6.01
C SER A 29 18.86 -2.43 -4.73
N ASN A 30 18.49 -1.72 -3.65
CA ASN A 30 18.08 -2.31 -2.37
C ASN A 30 16.69 -1.85 -1.86
N SER A 31 15.87 -1.24 -2.72
CA SER A 31 14.60 -0.64 -2.34
C SER A 31 13.48 -0.92 -3.35
N LEU A 32 12.28 -1.14 -2.83
CA LEU A 32 11.03 -1.09 -3.58
C LEU A 32 10.43 0.31 -3.43
N VAL A 33 10.44 1.09 -4.51
CA VAL A 33 9.80 2.40 -4.61
C VAL A 33 8.39 2.23 -5.13
N VAL A 34 7.41 2.83 -4.47
CA VAL A 34 5.98 2.70 -4.79
C VAL A 34 5.37 4.09 -4.90
N ASN A 35 4.66 4.34 -6.00
CA ASN A 35 3.86 5.53 -6.21
C ASN A 35 2.43 5.10 -6.56
N THR A 36 1.53 5.25 -5.60
CA THR A 36 0.16 4.72 -5.71
C THR A 36 -0.88 5.74 -5.30
N THR A 37 -2.11 5.51 -5.70
CA THR A 37 -3.30 6.22 -5.21
C THR A 37 -4.16 5.23 -4.43
N ALA A 38 -4.54 5.62 -3.22
CA ALA A 38 -5.58 4.93 -2.46
C ALA A 38 -6.94 5.52 -2.81
N THR A 39 -7.91 4.68 -3.17
CA THR A 39 -9.32 5.05 -3.33
C THR A 39 -10.12 4.45 -2.18
N VAL A 40 -10.68 5.32 -1.34
CA VAL A 40 -11.46 4.93 -0.16
C VAL A 40 -12.94 5.06 -0.51
N PRO A 41 -13.73 3.97 -0.42
CA PRO A 41 -15.16 4.04 -0.68
C PRO A 41 -15.91 4.73 0.48
N PRO A 42 -17.17 5.16 0.27
CA PRO A 42 -18.00 5.73 1.32
C PRO A 42 -18.15 4.76 2.50
N GLY A 43 -18.23 5.30 3.71
CA GLY A 43 -18.48 4.52 4.93
C GLY A 43 -17.27 3.77 5.48
N VAL A 44 -16.09 3.88 4.87
CA VAL A 44 -14.86 3.22 5.35
C VAL A 44 -14.01 4.16 6.20
N ALA A 45 -13.74 3.75 7.44
CA ALA A 45 -12.77 4.38 8.32
C ALA A 45 -11.35 3.87 8.01
N LEU A 46 -10.35 4.73 8.19
CA LEU A 46 -8.95 4.35 7.97
C LEU A 46 -8.26 3.89 9.25
N ALA A 47 -7.19 3.11 9.10
CA ALA A 47 -6.42 2.53 10.20
C ALA A 47 -5.81 3.57 11.15
N GLN A 48 -5.62 4.80 10.69
CA GLN A 48 -5.11 5.93 11.47
C GLN A 48 -6.18 6.57 12.39
N GLY A 49 -7.41 6.03 12.38
CA GLY A 49 -8.54 6.62 13.11
C GLY A 49 -9.25 7.74 12.34
N THR A 50 -8.90 7.96 11.07
CA THR A 50 -9.65 8.87 10.19
C THR A 50 -11.09 8.37 10.07
N PRO A 51 -12.09 9.20 10.42
CA PRO A 51 -13.49 8.78 10.38
C PRO A 51 -13.94 8.51 8.95
N ALA A 52 -14.92 7.61 8.83
CA ALA A 52 -15.57 7.31 7.57
C ALA A 52 -16.17 8.58 6.93
N GLN A 53 -16.03 8.69 5.61
CA GLN A 53 -16.57 9.79 4.83
C GLN A 53 -17.83 9.34 4.06
N PRO A 54 -18.80 10.25 3.80
CA PRO A 54 -20.02 9.90 3.08
C PRO A 54 -19.82 9.74 1.56
N THR A 55 -18.66 10.14 1.04
CA THR A 55 -18.32 10.06 -0.38
C THR A 55 -16.97 9.38 -0.59
N THR A 56 -16.77 8.83 -1.78
CA THR A 56 -15.46 8.33 -2.22
C THR A 56 -14.45 9.46 -2.19
N TYR A 57 -13.23 9.15 -1.76
CA TYR A 57 -12.11 10.08 -1.88
C TYR A 57 -10.82 9.34 -2.21
N GLN A 58 -9.84 10.08 -2.71
CA GLN A 58 -8.56 9.55 -3.15
C GLN A 58 -7.42 10.35 -2.53
N PHE A 59 -6.31 9.67 -2.28
CA PHE A 59 -5.06 10.33 -1.89
C PHE A 59 -3.84 9.53 -2.34
N PRO A 60 -2.70 10.21 -2.61
CA PRO A 60 -1.47 9.54 -2.98
C PRO A 60 -0.84 8.82 -1.78
N ILE A 61 -0.19 7.70 -2.06
CA ILE A 61 0.70 6.97 -1.16
C ILE A 61 2.02 6.76 -1.91
N ASP A 62 3.03 7.54 -1.52
CA ASP A 62 4.40 7.43 -1.99
C ASP A 62 5.26 6.83 -0.88
N ALA A 63 5.94 5.73 -1.20
CA ALA A 63 6.69 4.97 -0.19
C ALA A 63 7.96 4.34 -0.77
N VAL A 64 8.96 4.19 0.10
CA VAL A 64 10.21 3.48 -0.21
C VAL A 64 10.40 2.40 0.85
N PHE A 65 10.41 1.15 0.42
CA PHE A 65 10.58 -0.01 1.28
C PHE A 65 11.96 -0.63 1.06
N PRO A 66 12.81 -0.72 2.10
CA PRO A 66 14.04 -1.50 1.98
C PRO A 66 13.73 -2.97 1.68
N LEU A 67 14.34 -3.54 0.65
CA LEU A 67 14.12 -4.95 0.29
C LEU A 67 14.53 -5.90 1.44
N SER A 68 15.50 -5.49 2.26
CA SER A 68 15.94 -6.22 3.46
C SER A 68 14.85 -6.37 4.53
N ARG A 69 13.80 -5.54 4.52
CA ARG A 69 12.69 -5.63 5.48
C ARG A 69 11.53 -6.49 4.98
N ILE A 70 11.49 -6.83 3.69
CA ILE A 70 10.41 -7.64 3.13
C ILE A 70 10.49 -9.06 3.72
N GLY A 71 9.38 -9.52 4.30
CA GLY A 71 9.27 -10.82 4.96
C GLY A 71 9.70 -10.84 6.43
N THR A 72 10.23 -9.73 6.95
CA THR A 72 10.65 -9.58 8.35
C THR A 72 9.53 -9.06 9.25
N SER A 73 9.82 -8.89 10.55
CA SER A 73 8.95 -8.19 11.51
C SER A 73 9.21 -6.68 11.59
N ASP A 74 10.17 -6.16 10.82
CA ASP A 74 10.55 -4.75 10.89
C ASP A 74 9.64 -3.91 9.99
N ALA A 75 8.84 -3.04 10.60
CA ALA A 75 7.94 -2.16 9.87
C ALA A 75 8.69 -1.03 9.15
N THR A 76 8.13 -0.61 8.02
CA THR A 76 8.51 0.65 7.36
C THR A 76 7.44 1.68 7.65
N LEU A 77 7.85 2.84 8.18
CA LEU A 77 6.96 3.96 8.42
C LEU A 77 6.70 4.69 7.10
N VAL A 78 5.43 4.76 6.71
CA VAL A 78 4.97 5.45 5.50
C VAL A 78 4.11 6.63 5.92
N GLN A 79 4.42 7.81 5.39
CA GLN A 79 3.62 9.01 5.60
C GLN A 79 2.52 9.08 4.56
N THR A 80 1.29 9.33 4.99
CA THR A 80 0.15 9.52 4.08
C THR A 80 -0.61 10.78 4.50
N PRO A 81 -1.42 11.37 3.61
CA PRO A 81 -2.30 12.50 3.97
C PRO A 81 -3.27 12.20 5.11
N ALA A 82 -3.66 10.94 5.32
CA ALA A 82 -4.51 10.51 6.43
C ALA A 82 -3.75 10.31 7.76
N GLY A 83 -2.42 10.31 7.72
CA GLY A 83 -1.54 10.07 8.86
C GLY A 83 -0.52 8.95 8.62
N PRO A 84 0.45 8.78 9.52
CA PRO A 84 1.50 7.78 9.40
C PRO A 84 0.96 6.33 9.52
N LEU A 85 1.56 5.40 8.76
CA LEU A 85 1.30 3.97 8.83
C LEU A 85 2.58 3.18 9.00
N ASN A 86 2.56 2.19 9.89
CA ASN A 86 3.59 1.17 9.96
C ASN A 86 3.20 0.00 9.07
N ILE A 87 3.97 -0.22 8.00
CA ILE A 87 3.68 -1.25 7.01
C ILE A 87 4.69 -2.39 7.10
N LEU A 88 4.16 -3.61 7.22
CA LEU A 88 4.89 -4.86 7.10
C LEU A 88 4.54 -5.49 5.75
N ILE A 89 5.56 -5.79 4.94
CA ILE A 89 5.37 -6.42 3.63
C ILE A 89 5.88 -7.86 3.69
N ARG A 90 5.09 -8.80 3.17
CA ARG A 90 5.50 -10.19 2.99
C ARG A 90 5.13 -10.64 1.57
N LYS A 91 6.10 -11.20 0.86
CA LYS A 91 5.87 -11.86 -0.42
C LYS A 91 5.20 -13.21 -0.16
N LEU A 92 4.02 -13.43 -0.75
CA LEU A 92 3.27 -14.68 -0.60
C LEU A 92 3.69 -15.75 -1.62
N ARG A 93 3.92 -15.33 -2.86
CA ARG A 93 4.32 -16.20 -3.97
C ARG A 93 4.86 -15.38 -5.13
N ASP A 94 5.51 -16.05 -6.07
CA ASP A 94 5.75 -15.53 -7.41
C ASP A 94 4.51 -15.69 -8.30
N LEU A 95 4.40 -14.82 -9.31
CA LEU A 95 3.38 -14.92 -10.35
C LEU A 95 4.00 -15.57 -11.57
N THR A 96 3.88 -16.89 -11.68
CA THR A 96 4.20 -17.64 -12.89
C THR A 96 2.94 -17.79 -13.71
N VAL A 97 3.01 -17.46 -15.00
CA VAL A 97 1.99 -17.85 -15.98
C VAL A 97 2.45 -19.17 -16.61
#